data_AF-A0A538RJ67-F1
#
_entry.id   AF-A0A538RJ67-F1
#
_cell.length_a   1.000
_cell.length_b   1.000
_cell.length_c   1.000
_cell.angle_alpha   90.00
_cell.angle_beta   90.00
_cell.angle_gamma   90.00
#
_symmetry.space_group_name_H-M   'P 1'
#
loop_
_entity.id
_entity.type
_entity.pdbx_description
1 polymer ?
#
loop_
_entity_poly.entity_id
_entity_poly.type
_entity_poly.pdbx_seq_one_letter_code
_entity_poly.pdbx_strand_id
1 'polypeptide(L)'
;MLSEEALIVLVAFGACGLLVLGTLELLWPTRPRHPVRRAAPPHQPRPHRQSALARHTRERGRGAYVRRPVEGPPSSPPALAPAPLPTAEPLPAPQPLEAVAPAPVVTETPAAVGDDGSVVEACFALYQAQRYDDVVGLAAHALGTDAGGRRPADAQETAALWSVLALARQALGADADALAALEAAIAAAPVGDRAIYERQLASLAESVAQGLLAEADRHTGPDSEECLTTIRSAVTWLERGVAAAPNDAGLADLAVAAQARLWPAWERTVMALVQRQEYRAARRLLRDALADPRFPPGRDASFRELFSGTFSGEIGQLTAQAIRSMQEARESDALASLQRAEALLGTLNEDVLPPTRRQEVDRRLWWGYNKLGVRRVEAGEHEEALEPLFHALDYDVGPERRQETVALLVRALEGVVDARSLTIRELAEAGDGEAAIVQCDKLWSRLRSATEMGLRQDDLAATFARVQRLFETLGRPRH
;
A
#
# COMPACT_ATOMS: atom_id res chain seq x y z
N MET A 1 0.50 7.47 -62.82
CA MET A 1 1.09 6.15 -62.49
C MET A 1 1.96 6.37 -61.27
N LEU A 2 1.48 5.98 -60.09
CA LEU A 2 2.29 6.06 -58.86
C LEU A 2 3.40 5.03 -59.00
N SER A 3 4.65 5.47 -58.82
CA SER A 3 5.81 4.59 -58.88
C SER A 3 5.66 3.49 -57.83
N GLU A 4 6.10 2.28 -58.17
CA GLU A 4 6.06 1.09 -57.30
C GLU A 4 6.66 1.36 -55.91
N GLU A 5 7.69 2.22 -55.86
CA GLU A 5 8.31 2.69 -54.63
C GLU A 5 7.36 3.51 -53.73
N ALA A 6 6.51 4.35 -54.32
CA ALA A 6 5.53 5.12 -53.55
C ALA A 6 4.46 4.21 -52.92
N LEU A 7 4.13 3.08 -53.56
CA LEU A 7 3.19 2.10 -53.04
C LEU A 7 3.79 1.31 -51.87
N ILE A 8 5.08 0.94 -51.96
CA ILE A 8 5.79 0.24 -50.88
C ILE A 8 5.90 1.14 -49.64
N VAL A 9 6.24 2.42 -49.81
CA VAL A 9 6.33 3.37 -48.69
C VAL A 9 4.97 3.55 -48.01
N LEU A 10 3.89 3.64 -48.78
CA LEU A 10 2.54 3.83 -48.24
C LEU A 10 2.06 2.58 -47.46
N VAL A 11 2.37 1.39 -47.97
CA VAL A 11 2.09 0.13 -47.26
C VAL A 11 2.93 0.02 -45.98
N ALA A 12 4.21 0.40 -46.02
CA ALA A 12 5.08 0.39 -44.83
C ALA A 12 4.59 1.37 -43.76
N PHE A 13 4.18 2.59 -44.12
CA PHE A 13 3.58 3.55 -43.19
C PHE A 13 2.25 3.06 -42.63
N GLY A 14 1.41 2.40 -43.45
CA GLY A 14 0.17 1.77 -42.99
C GLY A 14 0.41 0.64 -41.99
N ALA A 15 1.38 -0.24 -42.26
CA ALA A 15 1.74 -1.34 -41.37
C ALA A 15 2.34 -0.82 -40.05
N CYS A 16 3.19 0.21 -40.11
CA CYS A 16 3.78 0.84 -38.93
C CYS A 16 2.70 1.54 -38.08
N GLY A 17 1.75 2.23 -38.73
CA GLY A 17 0.59 2.83 -38.06
C GLY A 17 -0.30 1.80 -37.36
N LEU A 18 -0.55 0.64 -37.99
CA LEU A 18 -1.32 -0.45 -37.39
C LEU A 18 -0.58 -1.13 -36.22
N LEU A 19 0.75 -1.23 -36.28
CA LEU A 19 1.58 -1.72 -35.17
C LEU A 19 1.57 -0.78 -33.97
N VAL A 20 1.65 0.53 -34.20
CA VAL A 20 1.53 1.54 -33.15
C VAL A 20 0.11 1.52 -32.55
N LEU A 21 -0.92 1.36 -33.38
CA LEU A 21 -2.30 1.27 -32.90
C LEU A 21 -2.55 -0.01 -32.09
N GLY A 22 -2.01 -1.15 -32.53
CA GLY A 22 -2.12 -2.43 -31.82
C GLY A 22 -1.35 -2.47 -30.49
N THR A 23 -0.19 -1.81 -30.41
CA THR A 23 0.56 -1.68 -29.14
C THR A 23 -0.14 -0.72 -28.17
N LEU A 24 -0.79 0.34 -28.67
CA LEU A 24 -1.63 1.24 -27.88
C LEU A 24 -2.89 0.55 -27.33
N GLU A 25 -3.55 -0.33 -28.09
CA GLU A 25 -4.68 -1.12 -27.58
C GLU A 25 -4.27 -2.17 -26.54
N LEU A 26 -3.08 -2.76 -26.66
CA LEU A 26 -2.55 -3.69 -25.66
C LEU A 26 -2.24 -2.99 -24.32
N LEU A 27 -1.78 -1.74 -24.38
CA LEU A 27 -1.43 -0.94 -23.21
C LEU A 27 -2.65 -0.23 -22.60
N TRP A 28 -3.71 -0.01 -23.39
CA TRP A 28 -4.91 0.68 -22.97
C TRP A 28 -6.15 0.21 -23.75
N PRO A 29 -6.88 -0.81 -23.28
CA PRO A 29 -8.05 -1.30 -23.99
C PRO A 29 -9.20 -0.29 -23.92
N THR A 30 -9.35 0.56 -24.94
CA THR A 30 -10.45 1.50 -25.09
C THR A 30 -11.69 0.83 -25.71
N ARG A 31 -12.34 -0.11 -24.99
CA ARG A 31 -13.81 -0.30 -25.00
C ARG A 31 -14.24 -1.53 -24.18
N PRO A 32 -15.35 -1.43 -23.43
CA PRO A 32 -15.94 -2.58 -22.75
C PRO A 32 -16.50 -3.55 -23.79
N ARG A 33 -16.02 -4.80 -23.77
CA ARG A 33 -16.60 -5.88 -24.57
C ARG A 33 -18.08 -6.04 -24.19
N HIS A 34 -18.95 -5.93 -25.18
CA HIS A 34 -20.37 -6.26 -25.07
C HIS A 34 -20.53 -7.66 -24.43
N PRO A 35 -21.48 -7.85 -23.48
CA PRO A 35 -21.74 -9.16 -22.94
C PRO A 35 -22.35 -10.04 -24.03
N VAL A 36 -21.66 -11.13 -24.33
CA VAL A 36 -22.20 -12.23 -25.13
C VAL A 36 -23.46 -12.75 -24.43
N ARG A 37 -24.57 -12.70 -25.15
CA ARG A 37 -25.88 -13.27 -24.82
C ARG A 37 -25.70 -14.77 -24.48
N ARG A 38 -25.62 -15.11 -23.20
CA ARG A 38 -25.88 -16.48 -22.72
C ARG A 38 -27.38 -16.63 -22.49
N ALA A 39 -27.92 -17.73 -22.99
CA ALA A 39 -29.33 -18.09 -22.94
C ALA A 39 -29.87 -18.06 -21.50
N ALA A 40 -31.06 -17.49 -21.34
CA ALA A 40 -31.79 -17.43 -20.09
C ALA A 40 -32.41 -18.80 -19.74
N PRO A 41 -32.36 -19.24 -18.47
CA PRO A 41 -33.30 -20.24 -17.95
C PRO A 41 -34.66 -19.56 -17.63
N PRO A 42 -35.77 -20.30 -17.68
CA PRO A 42 -37.12 -19.73 -17.71
C PRO A 42 -37.61 -19.17 -16.37
N HIS A 43 -38.51 -18.21 -16.51
CA HIS A 43 -39.22 -17.42 -15.49
C HIS A 43 -39.79 -18.18 -14.28
N GLN A 44 -39.69 -17.54 -13.11
CA GLN A 44 -40.76 -17.54 -12.09
C GLN A 44 -40.98 -16.12 -11.52
N PRO A 45 -42.22 -15.78 -11.11
CA PRO A 45 -42.71 -14.39 -11.05
C PRO A 45 -42.42 -13.65 -9.73
N ARG A 46 -42.28 -12.32 -9.84
CA ARG A 46 -42.18 -11.34 -8.75
C ARG A 46 -43.53 -11.11 -8.06
N PRO A 47 -43.49 -10.60 -6.81
CA PRO A 47 -44.43 -9.57 -6.36
C PRO A 47 -43.75 -8.22 -6.02
N HIS A 48 -44.58 -7.20 -6.17
CA HIS A 48 -44.50 -5.74 -5.96
C HIS A 48 -43.43 -5.13 -5.02
N ARG A 49 -42.73 -4.06 -5.42
CA ARG A 49 -43.09 -2.61 -5.60
C ARG A 49 -43.04 -1.83 -4.28
N GLN A 50 -42.33 -0.68 -4.32
CA GLN A 50 -42.24 0.47 -3.38
C GLN A 50 -40.80 0.66 -2.85
N SER A 51 -40.17 1.84 -2.77
CA SER A 51 -40.47 3.21 -3.21
C SER A 51 -39.17 4.01 -3.10
N ALA A 52 -38.81 4.75 -4.15
CA ALA A 52 -37.79 5.78 -4.09
C ALA A 52 -38.48 7.10 -3.68
N LEU A 53 -38.26 7.55 -2.44
CA LEU A 53 -38.53 8.91 -1.93
C LEU A 53 -38.21 8.96 -0.43
N ALA A 54 -36.93 9.15 -0.08
CA ALA A 54 -36.51 9.70 1.22
C ALA A 54 -34.98 9.80 1.25
N ARG A 55 -34.41 10.92 0.78
CA ARG A 55 -33.13 11.50 1.27
C ARG A 55 -32.77 12.77 0.50
N HIS A 56 -33.60 13.79 0.68
CA HIS A 56 -33.15 15.18 0.55
C HIS A 56 -33.93 15.99 1.57
N THR A 57 -33.32 16.26 2.72
CA THR A 57 -33.61 17.41 3.60
C THR A 57 -32.62 17.41 4.77
N ARG A 58 -32.17 18.63 5.13
CA ARG A 58 -31.20 19.05 6.16
C ARG A 58 -29.72 18.99 5.76
N GLU A 59 -29.16 20.03 5.13
CA GLU A 59 -28.78 21.37 5.67
C GLU A 59 -27.73 21.26 6.77
N ARG A 60 -26.45 21.64 6.57
CA ARG A 60 -25.85 22.99 6.40
C ARG A 60 -26.15 23.98 7.54
N GLY A 61 -25.10 24.30 8.31
CA GLY A 61 -24.98 25.46 9.21
C GLY A 61 -23.86 25.24 10.24
N ARG A 62 -22.57 25.44 9.90
CA ARG A 62 -21.70 26.62 10.18
C ARG A 62 -21.51 26.99 11.67
N GLY A 63 -20.25 27.01 12.14
CA GLY A 63 -19.74 28.07 13.04
C GLY A 63 -18.87 27.70 14.28
N ALA A 64 -17.55 27.81 14.11
CA ALA A 64 -16.51 28.38 15.02
C ALA A 64 -16.22 27.86 16.46
N TYR A 65 -14.92 27.56 16.66
CA TYR A 65 -14.04 27.53 17.85
C TYR A 65 -14.59 27.96 19.22
N VAL A 66 -14.31 27.16 20.28
CA VAL A 66 -13.59 27.54 21.54
C VAL A 66 -13.11 26.28 22.31
N ARG A 67 -11.94 26.43 22.95
CA ARG A 67 -11.19 25.62 23.94
C ARG A 67 -11.90 24.55 24.80
N ARG A 68 -11.13 23.48 25.01
CA ARG A 68 -11.18 22.42 26.06
C ARG A 68 -11.25 22.97 27.49
N PRO A 69 -11.92 22.28 28.42
CA PRO A 69 -11.19 21.54 29.47
C PRO A 69 -11.69 20.09 29.71
N VAL A 70 -10.88 19.37 30.47
CA VAL A 70 -10.90 17.95 30.85
C VAL A 70 -11.98 17.64 31.88
N GLU A 71 -12.72 16.53 31.75
CA GLU A 71 -13.27 15.72 32.86
C GLU A 71 -13.97 14.41 32.40
N GLY A 72 -13.56 13.27 33.00
CA GLY A 72 -14.40 12.12 33.38
C GLY A 72 -14.95 11.14 32.33
N PRO A 73 -14.72 9.81 32.45
CA PRO A 73 -15.34 8.80 31.59
C PRO A 73 -16.80 8.49 32.03
N PRO A 74 -17.77 8.34 31.09
CA PRO A 74 -19.11 7.90 31.43
C PRO A 74 -19.25 6.37 31.47
N SER A 75 -20.14 5.96 32.38
CA SER A 75 -20.47 4.63 32.87
C SER A 75 -21.17 3.72 31.86
N SER A 76 -20.97 2.41 32.02
CA SER A 76 -21.63 1.32 31.29
C SER A 76 -23.15 1.22 31.55
N PRO A 77 -23.96 0.79 30.56
CA PRO A 77 -25.39 0.52 30.74
C PRO A 77 -25.68 -0.90 31.33
N PRO A 78 -26.87 -1.13 31.93
CA PRO A 78 -27.15 -2.26 32.81
C PRO A 78 -27.60 -3.55 32.09
N ALA A 79 -27.39 -4.68 32.78
CA ALA A 79 -27.74 -6.04 32.39
C ALA A 79 -29.26 -6.31 32.47
N LEU A 80 -29.79 -7.04 31.48
CA LEU A 80 -31.15 -7.57 31.43
C LEU A 80 -31.20 -8.97 32.07
N ALA A 81 -32.19 -9.18 32.95
CA ALA A 81 -32.47 -10.44 33.64
C ALA A 81 -33.18 -11.47 32.72
N PRO A 82 -32.98 -12.79 32.95
CA PRO A 82 -33.69 -13.84 32.19
C PRO A 82 -35.06 -14.20 32.79
N ALA A 83 -36.02 -14.50 31.91
CA ALA A 83 -37.37 -14.98 32.22
C ALA A 83 -37.43 -16.53 32.33
N PRO A 84 -38.42 -17.10 33.06
CA PRO A 84 -38.40 -18.48 33.55
C PRO A 84 -38.93 -19.54 32.55
N LEU A 85 -38.44 -20.78 32.70
CA LEU A 85 -38.87 -21.98 31.97
C LEU A 85 -40.16 -22.59 32.58
N PRO A 86 -41.06 -23.17 31.78
CA PRO A 86 -42.21 -23.92 32.28
C PRO A 86 -41.91 -25.41 32.56
N THR A 87 -42.50 -25.86 33.65
CA THR A 87 -42.52 -27.19 34.27
C THR A 87 -43.28 -28.24 33.45
N ALA A 88 -42.82 -29.50 33.47
CA ALA A 88 -43.63 -30.67 33.13
C ALA A 88 -43.41 -31.79 34.17
N GLU A 89 -44.53 -32.34 34.62
CA GLU A 89 -44.70 -33.35 35.70
C GLU A 89 -44.49 -34.82 35.23
N PRO A 90 -44.43 -35.79 36.17
CA PRO A 90 -43.70 -37.06 36.06
C PRO A 90 -44.58 -38.32 35.88
N LEU A 91 -43.95 -39.49 35.73
CA LEU A 91 -44.36 -40.85 36.19
C LEU A 91 -43.30 -41.90 35.71
N PRO A 92 -43.17 -43.12 36.28
CA PRO A 92 -43.27 -43.57 37.67
C PRO A 92 -42.02 -44.35 38.15
N ALA A 93 -41.93 -44.58 39.46
CA ALA A 93 -40.84 -45.25 40.17
C ALA A 93 -40.82 -46.79 40.04
N PRO A 94 -39.68 -47.41 40.38
CA PRO A 94 -39.66 -48.58 41.26
C PRO A 94 -39.05 -48.21 42.62
N GLN A 95 -39.80 -48.51 43.70
CA GLN A 95 -39.29 -48.68 45.06
C GLN A 95 -39.22 -50.21 45.37
N PRO A 96 -38.71 -50.66 46.52
CA PRO A 96 -37.43 -50.36 47.15
C PRO A 96 -36.69 -51.66 47.57
N LEU A 97 -35.37 -51.62 47.71
CA LEU A 97 -34.69 -52.49 48.69
C LEU A 97 -34.02 -51.61 49.73
N GLU A 98 -34.15 -52.08 50.95
CA GLU A 98 -34.03 -51.35 52.20
C GLU A 98 -32.65 -50.77 52.46
N ALA A 99 -32.70 -49.69 53.22
CA ALA A 99 -31.57 -48.86 53.60
C ALA A 99 -30.69 -49.53 54.65
N VAL A 100 -29.38 -49.37 54.48
CA VAL A 100 -28.45 -49.21 55.60
C VAL A 100 -27.78 -47.85 55.41
N ALA A 101 -28.01 -46.93 56.33
CA ALA A 101 -27.29 -45.67 56.46
C ALA A 101 -26.44 -45.72 57.75
N PRO A 102 -25.48 -44.81 57.97
CA PRO A 102 -24.52 -44.22 57.04
C PRO A 102 -23.07 -44.31 57.59
N ALA A 103 -22.07 -44.11 56.75
CA ALA A 103 -20.71 -43.72 57.17
C ALA A 103 -20.16 -42.68 56.18
N PRO A 104 -19.29 -41.76 56.63
CA PRO A 104 -19.23 -40.40 56.14
C PRO A 104 -18.58 -40.28 54.76
N VAL A 105 -18.89 -39.16 54.12
CA VAL A 105 -18.20 -38.56 52.99
C VAL A 105 -16.69 -38.73 53.16
N VAL A 106 -16.10 -39.64 52.39
CA VAL A 106 -14.70 -39.54 52.02
C VAL A 106 -14.70 -38.77 50.72
N THR A 107 -14.32 -37.49 50.82
CA THR A 107 -13.67 -36.79 49.72
C THR A 107 -12.55 -37.69 49.21
N GLU A 108 -12.79 -38.38 48.10
CA GLU A 108 -11.73 -38.98 47.30
C GLU A 108 -10.92 -37.82 46.71
N THR A 109 -10.00 -37.37 47.55
CA THR A 109 -8.72 -36.81 47.14
C THR A 109 -8.21 -37.70 46.01
N PRO A 110 -7.84 -37.16 44.84
CA PRO A 110 -7.23 -37.95 43.79
C PRO A 110 -6.09 -38.73 44.42
N ALA A 111 -6.12 -40.05 44.23
CA ALA A 111 -5.10 -40.96 44.71
C ALA A 111 -3.72 -40.34 44.45
N ALA A 112 -2.97 -40.12 45.52
CA ALA A 112 -1.57 -39.74 45.46
C ALA A 112 -0.85 -40.82 44.62
N VAL A 113 -0.60 -40.49 43.35
CA VAL A 113 0.48 -41.09 42.59
C VAL A 113 1.74 -40.83 43.40
N GLY A 114 2.52 -41.88 43.65
CA GLY A 114 3.72 -41.83 44.48
C GLY A 114 4.59 -40.61 44.18
N ASP A 115 5.01 -39.94 45.24
CA ASP A 115 5.63 -38.60 45.25
C ASP A 115 7.10 -38.56 44.76
N ASP A 116 7.57 -39.57 44.02
CA ASP A 116 8.95 -39.65 43.52
C ASP A 116 9.07 -39.51 41.98
N GLY A 117 7.96 -39.30 41.27
CA GLY A 117 7.96 -39.19 39.80
C GLY A 117 8.58 -37.89 39.27
N SER A 118 9.33 -37.98 38.17
CA SER A 118 9.89 -36.80 37.48
C SER A 118 8.75 -35.95 36.91
N VAL A 119 8.89 -34.60 36.97
CA VAL A 119 7.91 -33.67 36.37
C VAL A 119 7.75 -33.94 34.87
N VAL A 120 8.83 -34.38 34.22
CA VAL A 120 8.85 -34.76 32.80
C VAL A 120 7.94 -35.97 32.55
N GLU A 121 7.98 -36.98 33.42
CA GLU A 121 7.12 -38.18 33.31
C GLU A 121 5.65 -37.83 33.49
N ALA A 122 5.33 -36.96 34.44
CA ALA A 122 3.97 -36.46 34.64
C ALA A 122 3.45 -35.69 33.41
N CYS A 123 4.26 -34.80 32.83
CA CYS A 123 3.95 -34.12 31.58
C CYS A 123 3.78 -35.11 30.41
N PHE A 124 4.64 -36.12 30.31
CA PHE A 124 4.56 -37.10 29.24
C PHE A 124 3.32 -38.00 29.35
N ALA A 125 2.91 -38.37 30.56
CA ALA A 125 1.67 -39.11 30.80
C ALA A 125 0.43 -38.27 30.40
N LEU A 126 0.41 -36.99 30.74
CA LEU A 126 -0.66 -36.06 30.31
C LEU A 126 -0.67 -35.89 28.77
N TYR A 127 0.51 -35.81 28.15
CA TYR A 127 0.64 -35.75 26.69
C TYR A 127 0.08 -37.01 26.00
N GLN A 128 0.40 -38.20 26.51
CA GLN A 128 -0.16 -39.47 26.01
C GLN A 128 -1.68 -39.53 26.17
N ALA A 129 -2.23 -38.94 27.23
CA ALA A 129 -3.65 -38.81 27.46
C ALA A 129 -4.33 -37.71 26.60
N GLN A 130 -3.59 -37.07 25.68
CA GLN A 130 -4.05 -35.96 24.83
C GLN A 130 -4.55 -34.73 25.61
N ARG A 131 -4.10 -34.57 26.86
CA ARG A 131 -4.45 -33.44 27.72
C ARG A 131 -3.45 -32.30 27.55
N TYR A 132 -3.37 -31.76 26.34
CA TYR A 132 -2.30 -30.83 25.95
C TYR A 132 -2.31 -29.52 26.76
N ASP A 133 -3.48 -28.96 27.07
CA ASP A 133 -3.58 -27.75 27.90
C ASP A 133 -3.03 -27.97 29.31
N ASP A 134 -3.26 -29.16 29.88
CA ASP A 134 -2.74 -29.52 31.20
C ASP A 134 -1.22 -29.70 31.18
N VAL A 135 -0.65 -30.20 30.08
CA VAL A 135 0.81 -30.24 29.87
C VAL A 135 1.37 -28.83 29.83
N VAL A 136 0.72 -27.91 29.09
CA VAL A 136 1.15 -26.51 28.99
C VAL A 136 1.14 -25.84 30.36
N GLY A 137 0.06 -26.01 31.12
CA GLY A 137 -0.06 -25.45 32.48
C GLY A 137 1.00 -26.01 33.43
N LEU A 138 1.15 -27.33 33.48
CA LEU A 138 2.08 -28.00 34.41
C LEU A 138 3.54 -27.68 34.06
N ALA A 139 3.91 -27.73 32.78
CA ALA A 139 5.27 -27.39 32.34
C ALA A 139 5.58 -25.89 32.55
N ALA A 140 4.65 -24.98 32.27
CA ALA A 140 4.84 -23.55 32.51
C ALA A 140 5.03 -23.23 34.00
N HIS A 141 4.29 -23.90 34.89
CA HIS A 141 4.48 -23.74 36.34
C HIS A 141 5.83 -24.29 36.82
N ALA A 142 6.28 -25.43 36.28
CA ALA A 142 7.56 -26.02 36.66
C ALA A 142 8.79 -25.27 36.10
N LEU A 143 8.65 -24.63 34.93
CA LEU A 143 9.68 -23.80 34.29
C LEU A 143 9.65 -22.33 34.79
N GLY A 144 8.59 -21.93 35.47
CA GLY A 144 8.42 -20.62 36.08
C GLY A 144 9.30 -20.40 37.31
N THR A 145 9.46 -19.13 37.71
CA THR A 145 10.22 -18.77 38.92
C THR A 145 9.41 -18.91 40.21
N ASP A 146 8.10 -19.14 40.09
CA ASP A 146 7.16 -19.22 41.21
C ASP A 146 7.52 -20.35 42.19
N ALA A 147 7.49 -20.03 43.48
CA ALA A 147 8.03 -20.86 44.56
C ALA A 147 7.17 -22.10 44.91
N GLY A 148 6.12 -22.40 44.15
CA GLY A 148 5.14 -23.44 44.48
C GLY A 148 5.18 -24.71 43.60
N GLY A 149 5.91 -24.71 42.49
CA GLY A 149 5.97 -25.83 41.55
C GLY A 149 7.12 -26.80 41.82
N ARG A 150 6.92 -28.10 41.53
CA ARG A 150 8.02 -29.08 41.47
C ARG A 150 8.95 -28.66 40.32
N ARG A 151 10.21 -28.34 40.64
CA ARG A 151 11.21 -27.87 39.66
C ARG A 151 11.92 -29.04 39.00
N PRO A 152 12.40 -28.87 37.77
CA PRO A 152 13.30 -29.85 37.15
C PRO A 152 14.56 -30.02 38.00
N ALA A 153 15.03 -31.26 38.15
CA ALA A 153 16.15 -31.61 39.02
C ALA A 153 17.50 -31.17 38.45
N ASP A 154 17.64 -31.16 37.12
CA ASP A 154 18.86 -30.78 36.43
C ASP A 154 18.60 -30.11 35.07
N ALA A 155 19.69 -29.76 34.37
CA ALA A 155 19.65 -29.17 33.04
C ALA A 155 19.05 -30.11 31.97
N GLN A 156 19.20 -31.42 32.14
CA GLN A 156 18.69 -32.43 31.22
C GLN A 156 17.16 -32.56 31.35
N GLU A 157 16.65 -32.65 32.58
CA GLU A 157 15.21 -32.62 32.88
C GLU A 157 14.57 -31.29 32.45
N THR A 158 15.28 -30.17 32.63
CA THR A 158 14.81 -28.85 32.16
C THR A 158 14.63 -28.84 30.64
N ALA A 159 15.61 -29.34 29.89
CA ALA A 159 15.54 -29.44 28.43
C ALA A 159 14.45 -30.41 27.95
N ALA A 160 14.31 -31.56 28.62
CA ALA A 160 13.27 -32.53 28.32
C ALA A 160 11.87 -31.97 28.57
N LEU A 161 11.70 -31.20 29.64
CA LEU A 161 10.43 -30.53 29.95
C LEU A 161 10.05 -29.49 28.89
N TRP A 162 11.02 -28.69 28.42
CA TRP A 162 10.82 -27.78 27.29
C TRP A 162 10.45 -28.52 25.99
N SER A 163 11.05 -29.68 25.72
CA SER A 163 10.71 -30.52 24.56
C SER A 163 9.28 -31.06 24.64
N VAL A 164 8.83 -31.56 25.80
CA VAL A 164 7.44 -32.02 25.98
C VAL A 164 6.44 -30.88 25.85
N LEU A 165 6.77 -29.68 26.35
CA LEU A 165 5.97 -28.48 26.16
C LEU A 165 5.86 -28.10 24.67
N ALA A 166 6.96 -28.21 23.92
CA ALA A 166 6.94 -27.96 22.49
C ALA A 166 5.99 -28.92 21.74
N LEU A 167 6.05 -30.21 22.04
CA LEU A 167 5.15 -31.20 21.45
C LEU A 167 3.67 -30.90 21.75
N ALA A 168 3.36 -30.53 23.00
CA ALA A 168 1.99 -30.16 23.37
C ALA A 168 1.49 -28.92 22.63
N ARG A 169 2.35 -27.90 22.45
CA ARG A 169 2.03 -26.68 21.70
C ARG A 169 1.84 -26.95 20.21
N GLN A 170 2.67 -27.82 19.63
CA GLN A 170 2.51 -28.26 18.25
C GLN A 170 1.19 -29.01 18.06
N ALA A 171 0.80 -29.88 19.00
CA ALA A 171 -0.48 -30.58 18.94
C ALA A 171 -1.71 -29.63 19.00
N LEU A 172 -1.55 -28.47 19.64
CA LEU A 172 -2.56 -27.40 19.70
C LEU A 172 -2.53 -26.46 18.47
N GLY A 173 -1.60 -26.66 17.53
CA GLY A 173 -1.40 -25.78 16.37
C GLY A 173 -0.68 -24.46 16.69
N ALA A 174 -0.09 -24.36 17.89
CA ALA A 174 0.70 -23.20 18.31
C ALA A 174 2.17 -23.37 17.92
N ASP A 175 2.44 -23.50 16.61
CA ASP A 175 3.76 -23.87 16.09
C ASP A 175 4.86 -22.87 16.49
N ALA A 176 4.57 -21.57 16.48
CA ALA A 176 5.52 -20.54 16.93
C ALA A 176 5.91 -20.69 18.40
N ASP A 177 4.97 -21.07 19.26
CA ASP A 177 5.24 -21.31 20.68
C ASP A 177 5.98 -22.64 20.88
N ALA A 178 5.76 -23.63 20.01
CA ALA A 178 6.51 -24.87 19.99
C ALA A 178 7.97 -24.65 19.59
N LEU A 179 8.22 -23.81 18.59
CA LEU A 179 9.56 -23.39 18.19
C LEU A 179 10.31 -22.72 19.34
N ALA A 180 9.69 -21.73 19.99
CA ALA A 180 10.29 -21.04 21.13
C ALA A 180 10.63 -22.00 22.28
N ALA A 181 9.79 -23.01 22.51
CA ALA A 181 10.04 -24.05 23.51
C ALA A 181 11.23 -24.95 23.11
N LEU A 182 11.39 -25.31 21.83
CA LEU A 182 12.55 -26.08 21.36
C LEU A 182 13.86 -25.27 21.40
N GLU A 183 13.82 -23.98 21.07
CA GLU A 183 14.97 -23.08 21.23
C GLU A 183 15.40 -23.01 22.72
N ALA A 184 14.44 -22.93 23.64
CA ALA A 184 14.69 -22.98 25.08
C ALA A 184 15.23 -24.35 25.54
N ALA A 185 14.76 -25.45 24.95
CA ALA A 185 15.28 -26.79 25.19
C ALA A 185 16.76 -26.90 24.78
N ILE A 186 17.12 -26.42 23.59
CA ILE A 186 18.51 -26.41 23.09
C ILE A 186 19.41 -25.56 24.00
N ALA A 187 18.93 -24.40 24.46
CA ALA A 187 19.68 -23.53 25.34
C ALA A 187 19.94 -24.16 26.72
N ALA A 188 18.96 -24.90 27.27
CA ALA A 188 19.07 -25.58 28.56
C ALA A 188 19.86 -26.90 28.48
N ALA A 189 19.88 -27.56 27.33
CA ALA A 189 20.44 -28.90 27.18
C ALA A 189 21.98 -28.96 27.34
N PRO A 190 22.49 -30.02 28.02
CA PRO A 190 23.91 -30.38 27.96
C PRO A 190 24.39 -30.57 26.51
N VAL A 191 25.67 -30.27 26.24
CA VAL A 191 26.24 -30.29 24.88
C VAL A 191 26.03 -31.63 24.15
N GLY A 192 26.05 -32.76 24.88
CA GLY A 192 25.83 -34.09 24.31
C GLY A 192 24.40 -34.33 23.80
N ASP A 193 23.40 -33.66 24.39
CA ASP A 193 21.98 -33.91 24.12
C ASP A 193 21.35 -32.87 23.18
N ARG A 194 22.04 -31.75 22.92
CA ARG A 194 21.55 -30.68 22.03
C ARG A 194 21.13 -31.18 20.65
N ALA A 195 21.88 -32.13 20.10
CA ALA A 195 21.61 -32.72 18.79
C ALA A 195 20.20 -33.37 18.69
N ILE A 196 19.65 -33.85 19.81
CA ILE A 196 18.29 -34.42 19.86
C ILE A 196 17.25 -33.31 19.65
N TYR A 197 17.38 -32.21 20.38
CA TYR A 197 16.45 -31.07 20.32
C TYR A 197 16.61 -30.26 19.04
N GLU A 198 17.84 -30.12 18.53
CA GLU A 198 18.13 -29.54 17.20
C GLU A 198 17.41 -30.32 16.09
N ARG A 199 17.43 -31.66 16.14
CA ARG A 199 16.70 -32.51 15.18
C ARG A 199 15.18 -32.38 15.32
N GLN A 200 14.67 -32.24 16.55
CA GLN A 200 13.24 -31.99 16.77
C GLN A 200 12.81 -30.64 16.18
N LEU A 201 13.62 -29.58 16.36
CA LEU A 201 13.36 -28.27 15.78
C LEU A 201 13.39 -28.32 14.25
N ALA A 202 14.38 -28.99 13.68
CA ALA A 202 14.48 -29.21 12.24
C ALA A 202 13.24 -29.92 11.67
N SER A 203 12.77 -30.98 12.33
CA SER A 203 11.56 -31.72 11.93
C SER A 203 10.28 -30.87 12.04
N LEU A 204 10.14 -30.08 13.11
CA LEU A 204 9.03 -29.13 13.25
C LEU A 204 9.04 -28.12 12.10
N ALA A 205 10.18 -27.47 11.88
CA ALA A 205 10.34 -26.46 10.84
C ALA A 205 10.05 -27.01 9.44
N GLU A 206 10.52 -28.22 9.13
CA GLU A 206 10.23 -28.91 7.87
C GLU A 206 8.71 -29.11 7.69
N SER A 207 8.04 -29.67 8.69
CA SER A 207 6.61 -30.00 8.62
C SER A 207 5.73 -28.76 8.44
N VAL A 208 6.00 -27.70 9.20
CA VAL A 208 5.28 -26.42 9.11
C VAL A 208 5.53 -25.77 7.76
N ALA A 209 6.78 -25.73 7.29
CA ALA A 209 7.11 -25.15 6.01
C ALA A 209 6.46 -25.91 4.83
N GLN A 210 6.43 -27.24 4.86
CA GLN A 210 5.72 -28.03 3.85
C GLN A 210 4.21 -27.76 3.86
N GLY A 211 3.61 -27.62 5.05
CA GLY A 211 2.21 -27.23 5.20
C GLY A 211 1.91 -25.87 4.57
N LEU A 212 2.73 -24.86 4.87
CA LEU A 212 2.62 -23.51 4.31
C LEU A 212 2.85 -23.49 2.79
N LEU A 213 3.82 -24.25 2.27
CA LEU A 213 4.05 -24.35 0.83
C LEU A 213 2.87 -25.02 0.11
N ALA A 214 2.28 -26.06 0.70
CA ALA A 214 1.09 -26.72 0.19
C ALA A 214 -0.16 -25.83 0.26
N GLU A 215 -0.28 -24.99 1.29
CA GLU A 215 -1.30 -23.95 1.37
C GLU A 215 -1.12 -22.91 0.25
N ALA A 216 0.09 -22.41 0.05
CA ALA A 216 0.40 -21.47 -1.02
C ALA A 216 0.09 -22.05 -2.41
N ASP A 217 0.36 -23.34 -2.64
CA ASP A 217 0.03 -24.04 -3.89
C ASP A 217 -1.48 -24.20 -4.12
N ARG A 218 -2.29 -24.24 -3.05
CA ARG A 218 -3.76 -24.33 -3.13
C ARG A 218 -4.45 -22.96 -3.17
N HIS A 219 -3.70 -21.87 -3.01
CA HIS A 219 -4.26 -20.52 -2.94
C HIS A 219 -4.94 -20.14 -4.27
N THR A 220 -6.19 -19.66 -4.20
CA THR A 220 -6.99 -19.29 -5.40
C THR A 220 -6.43 -18.04 -6.11
N GLY A 221 -5.54 -17.31 -5.45
CA GLY A 221 -4.85 -16.12 -5.97
C GLY A 221 -3.33 -16.25 -5.79
N PRO A 222 -2.60 -16.92 -6.70
CA PRO A 222 -1.16 -17.11 -6.58
C PRO A 222 -0.34 -15.83 -6.81
N ASP A 223 -1.00 -14.75 -7.23
CA ASP A 223 -0.50 -13.39 -7.41
C ASP A 223 -0.91 -12.46 -6.26
N SER A 224 -1.48 -12.99 -5.17
CA SER A 224 -1.88 -12.21 -4.00
C SER A 224 -0.72 -11.97 -3.03
N GLU A 225 -0.79 -10.86 -2.31
CA GLU A 225 0.15 -10.59 -1.21
C GLU A 225 0.09 -11.68 -0.12
N GLU A 226 -1.10 -12.26 0.13
CA GLU A 226 -1.30 -13.33 1.10
C GLU A 226 -0.48 -14.59 0.73
N CYS A 227 -0.61 -15.07 -0.50
CA CYS A 227 0.19 -16.19 -1.01
C CYS A 227 1.71 -15.91 -0.90
N LEU A 228 2.16 -14.68 -1.20
CA LEU A 228 3.56 -14.28 -1.03
C LEU A 228 3.99 -14.32 0.46
N THR A 229 3.15 -13.84 1.38
CA THR A 229 3.44 -13.89 2.82
C THR A 229 3.52 -15.31 3.36
N THR A 230 2.69 -16.23 2.87
CA THR A 230 2.74 -17.65 3.22
C THR A 230 4.06 -18.28 2.78
N ILE A 231 4.50 -18.01 1.55
CA ILE A 231 5.79 -18.52 1.04
C ILE A 231 6.97 -17.93 1.84
N ARG A 232 6.95 -16.63 2.15
CA ARG A 232 7.98 -15.99 3.00
C ARG A 232 8.04 -16.63 4.39
N SER A 233 6.90 -16.92 4.98
CA SER A 233 6.81 -17.59 6.28
C SER A 233 7.44 -18.97 6.22
N ALA A 234 7.13 -19.77 5.17
CA ALA A 234 7.74 -21.08 4.97
C ALA A 234 9.28 -21.02 4.86
N VAL A 235 9.80 -20.06 4.09
CA VAL A 235 11.25 -19.83 3.95
C VAL A 235 11.88 -19.49 5.31
N THR A 236 11.21 -18.63 6.09
CA THR A 236 11.69 -18.20 7.41
C THR A 236 11.69 -19.35 8.44
N TRP A 237 10.77 -20.31 8.32
CA TRP A 237 10.78 -21.55 9.09
C TRP A 237 11.95 -22.46 8.70
N LEU A 238 12.15 -22.68 7.40
CA LEU A 238 13.24 -23.51 6.88
C LEU A 238 14.62 -22.97 7.27
N GLU A 239 14.82 -21.64 7.22
CA GLU A 239 16.05 -21.01 7.69
C GLU A 239 16.38 -21.34 9.14
N ARG A 240 15.38 -21.28 10.02
CA ARG A 240 15.56 -21.63 11.44
C ARG A 240 15.89 -23.11 11.61
N GLY A 241 15.23 -23.98 10.85
CA GLY A 241 15.51 -25.41 10.84
C GLY A 241 16.95 -25.72 10.38
N VAL A 242 17.40 -25.11 9.28
CA VAL A 242 18.78 -25.26 8.77
C VAL A 242 19.81 -24.72 9.77
N ALA A 243 19.52 -23.62 10.45
CA ALA A 243 20.40 -23.08 11.48
C ALA A 243 20.56 -24.01 12.69
N ALA A 244 19.48 -24.72 13.08
CA ALA A 244 19.51 -25.69 14.17
C ALA A 244 20.20 -27.01 13.77
N ALA A 245 20.01 -27.48 12.53
CA ALA A 245 20.58 -28.74 12.04
C ALA A 245 21.34 -28.54 10.71
N PRO A 246 22.54 -27.94 10.72
CA PRO A 246 23.28 -27.57 9.50
C PRO A 246 23.75 -28.79 8.68
N ASN A 247 23.80 -29.98 9.29
CA ASN A 247 24.20 -31.22 8.61
C ASN A 247 23.03 -31.93 7.91
N ASP A 248 21.81 -31.42 8.02
CA ASP A 248 20.65 -31.97 7.33
C ASP A 248 20.59 -31.44 5.88
N ALA A 249 21.13 -32.24 4.96
CA ALA A 249 21.14 -31.90 3.53
C ALA A 249 19.74 -31.82 2.92
N GLY A 250 18.78 -32.64 3.39
CA GLY A 250 17.42 -32.63 2.87
C GLY A 250 16.67 -31.35 3.22
N LEU A 251 16.83 -30.89 4.46
CA LEU A 251 16.26 -29.62 4.91
C LEU A 251 16.91 -28.41 4.21
N ALA A 252 18.24 -28.46 4.00
CA ALA A 252 18.95 -27.45 3.24
C ALA A 252 18.47 -27.37 1.78
N ASP A 253 18.28 -28.52 1.11
CA ASP A 253 17.74 -28.59 -0.25
C ASP A 253 16.32 -28.04 -0.33
N LEU A 254 15.47 -28.34 0.66
CA LEU A 254 14.12 -27.80 0.75
C LEU A 254 14.12 -26.28 0.95
N ALA A 255 15.03 -25.75 1.79
CA ALA A 255 15.20 -24.31 2.00
C ALA A 255 15.59 -23.60 0.69
N VAL A 256 16.54 -24.17 -0.07
CA VAL A 256 16.95 -23.64 -1.38
C VAL A 256 15.79 -23.67 -2.37
N ALA A 257 15.02 -24.76 -2.42
CA ALA A 257 13.85 -24.88 -3.29
C ALA A 257 12.75 -23.87 -2.93
N ALA A 258 12.47 -23.66 -1.65
CA ALA A 258 11.51 -22.67 -1.17
C ALA A 258 11.96 -21.23 -1.51
N GLN A 259 13.25 -20.92 -1.32
CA GLN A 259 13.82 -19.63 -1.70
C GLN A 259 13.71 -19.39 -3.21
N ALA A 260 13.93 -20.42 -4.04
CA ALA A 260 13.78 -20.32 -5.49
C ALA A 260 12.33 -20.03 -5.91
N ARG A 261 11.33 -20.48 -5.13
CA ARG A 261 9.90 -20.19 -5.34
C ARG A 261 9.51 -18.77 -4.95
N LEU A 262 10.24 -18.14 -4.02
CA LEU A 262 9.91 -16.82 -3.49
C LEU A 262 9.97 -15.72 -4.58
N TRP A 263 11.01 -15.71 -5.42
CA TRP A 263 11.23 -14.62 -6.37
C TRP A 263 10.22 -14.57 -7.54
N PRO A 264 9.84 -15.70 -8.16
CA PRO A 264 8.70 -15.71 -9.08
C PRO A 264 7.38 -15.30 -8.43
N ALA A 265 7.17 -15.58 -7.14
CA ALA A 265 5.97 -15.13 -6.42
C ALA A 265 5.97 -13.60 -6.22
N TRP A 266 7.12 -13.01 -5.90
CA TRP A 266 7.31 -11.55 -5.86
C TRP A 266 6.96 -10.89 -7.19
N GLU A 267 7.56 -11.35 -8.29
CA GLU A 267 7.33 -10.80 -9.63
C GLU A 267 5.85 -10.84 -10.01
N ARG A 268 5.19 -11.99 -9.84
CA ARG A 268 3.74 -12.14 -10.12
C ARG A 268 2.90 -11.18 -9.30
N THR A 269 3.17 -11.08 -8.00
CA THR A 269 2.41 -10.21 -7.07
C THR A 269 2.59 -8.74 -7.44
N VAL A 270 3.82 -8.31 -7.69
CA VAL A 270 4.13 -6.93 -8.12
C VAL A 270 3.45 -6.62 -9.45
N MET A 271 3.53 -7.52 -10.43
CA MET A 271 2.87 -7.33 -11.72
C MET A 271 1.35 -7.21 -11.58
N ALA A 272 0.72 -8.03 -10.74
CA ALA A 272 -0.72 -7.95 -10.48
C ALA A 272 -1.11 -6.61 -9.83
N LEU A 273 -0.33 -6.13 -8.86
CA LEU A 273 -0.54 -4.80 -8.26
C LEU A 273 -0.38 -3.68 -9.27
N VAL A 274 0.63 -3.75 -10.14
CA VAL A 274 0.84 -2.77 -11.23
C VAL A 274 -0.34 -2.75 -12.20
N GLN A 275 -0.86 -3.92 -12.59
CA GLN A 275 -2.04 -4.02 -13.47
C GLN A 275 -3.29 -3.42 -12.82
N ARG A 276 -3.45 -3.55 -11.50
CA ARG A 276 -4.52 -2.93 -10.71
C ARG A 276 -4.26 -1.45 -10.39
N GLN A 277 -3.14 -0.89 -10.85
CA GLN A 277 -2.70 0.49 -10.60
C GLN A 277 -2.41 0.78 -9.11
N GLU A 278 -2.12 -0.26 -8.34
CA GLU A 278 -1.75 -0.18 -6.92
C GLU A 278 -0.25 0.06 -6.75
N TYR A 279 0.26 1.12 -7.40
CA TYR A 279 1.70 1.38 -7.52
C TYR A 279 2.42 1.55 -6.16
N ARG A 280 1.73 2.08 -5.14
CA ARG A 280 2.31 2.22 -3.79
C ARG A 280 2.57 0.88 -3.12
N ALA A 281 1.62 -0.05 -3.20
CA ALA A 281 1.78 -1.40 -2.68
C ALA A 281 2.91 -2.12 -3.43
N ALA A 282 2.92 -2.03 -4.77
CA ALA A 282 3.98 -2.58 -5.61
C ALA A 282 5.37 -2.04 -5.23
N ARG A 283 5.51 -0.73 -4.97
CA ARG A 283 6.79 -0.13 -4.55
C ARG A 283 7.25 -0.52 -3.15
N ARG A 284 6.33 -0.64 -2.19
CA ARG A 284 6.65 -1.17 -0.85
C ARG A 284 7.26 -2.54 -1.00
N LEU A 285 6.54 -3.39 -1.72
CA LEU A 285 6.95 -4.73 -2.06
C LEU A 285 8.35 -4.79 -2.73
N LEU A 286 8.57 -4.04 -3.80
CA LEU A 286 9.86 -4.02 -4.48
C LEU A 286 11.02 -3.52 -3.59
N ARG A 287 10.77 -2.57 -2.69
CA ARG A 287 11.77 -2.11 -1.71
C ARG A 287 12.14 -3.20 -0.72
N ASP A 288 11.15 -3.91 -0.20
CA ASP A 288 11.38 -5.03 0.73
C ASP A 288 12.20 -6.13 0.06
N ALA A 289 11.92 -6.44 -1.21
CA ALA A 289 12.68 -7.43 -1.97
C ALA A 289 14.13 -7.00 -2.24
N LEU A 290 14.36 -5.75 -2.64
CA LEU A 290 15.70 -5.21 -2.90
C LEU A 290 16.54 -5.00 -1.63
N ALA A 291 15.89 -4.91 -0.47
CA ALA A 291 16.56 -4.84 0.83
C ALA A 291 16.95 -6.23 1.39
N ASP A 292 16.44 -7.32 0.80
CA ASP A 292 16.77 -8.68 1.25
C ASP A 292 18.23 -9.03 0.88
N PRO A 293 19.10 -9.37 1.85
CA PRO A 293 20.48 -9.77 1.58
C PRO A 293 20.61 -10.99 0.66
N ARG A 294 19.55 -11.79 0.51
CA ARG A 294 19.49 -13.01 -0.31
C ARG A 294 18.91 -12.76 -1.70
N PHE A 295 18.76 -11.49 -2.08
CA PHE A 295 18.28 -11.12 -3.39
C PHE A 295 19.18 -11.74 -4.49
N PRO A 296 18.61 -12.45 -5.50
CA PRO A 296 19.41 -13.21 -6.44
C PRO A 296 20.30 -12.32 -7.31
N PRO A 297 21.60 -12.62 -7.41
CA PRO A 297 22.46 -11.93 -8.35
C PRO A 297 21.94 -12.18 -9.77
N GLY A 298 21.68 -11.10 -10.51
CA GLY A 298 21.15 -11.15 -11.87
C GLY A 298 19.68 -10.79 -12.04
N ARG A 299 18.89 -10.68 -10.96
CA ARG A 299 17.50 -10.17 -11.02
C ARG A 299 17.39 -8.67 -10.74
N ASP A 300 18.50 -8.06 -10.36
CA ASP A 300 18.61 -6.65 -9.99
C ASP A 300 18.05 -5.71 -11.04
N ALA A 301 18.48 -5.91 -12.29
CA ALA A 301 18.06 -5.07 -13.40
C ALA A 301 16.54 -5.15 -13.60
N SER A 302 15.95 -6.35 -13.57
CA SER A 302 14.52 -6.56 -13.76
C SER A 302 13.69 -5.95 -12.63
N PHE A 303 14.09 -6.10 -11.37
CA PHE A 303 13.38 -5.51 -10.23
C PHE A 303 13.51 -3.98 -10.21
N ARG A 304 14.68 -3.44 -10.55
CA ARG A 304 14.87 -1.98 -10.69
C ARG A 304 14.05 -1.42 -11.86
N GLU A 305 13.96 -2.16 -12.97
CA GLU A 305 13.10 -1.79 -14.09
C GLU A 305 11.63 -1.76 -13.66
N LEU A 306 11.13 -2.81 -12.99
CA LEU A 306 9.78 -2.82 -12.42
C LEU A 306 9.57 -1.65 -11.46
N PHE A 307 10.54 -1.37 -10.59
CA PHE A 307 10.48 -0.27 -9.63
C PHE A 307 10.36 1.08 -10.35
N SER A 308 11.23 1.37 -11.32
CA SER A 308 11.16 2.58 -12.15
C SER A 308 9.84 2.67 -12.94
N GLY A 309 9.32 1.52 -13.38
CA GLY A 309 8.06 1.38 -14.10
C GLY A 309 6.85 1.77 -13.27
N THR A 310 6.85 1.50 -11.96
CA THR A 310 5.75 1.91 -11.07
C THR A 310 5.60 3.44 -10.96
N PHE A 311 6.70 4.19 -10.98
CA PHE A 311 6.67 5.66 -10.96
C PHE A 311 6.19 6.21 -12.29
N SER A 312 6.77 5.71 -13.39
CA SER A 312 6.36 6.10 -14.74
C SER A 312 4.87 5.81 -14.98
N GLY A 313 4.38 4.67 -14.49
CA GLY A 313 2.96 4.29 -14.54
C GLY A 313 2.04 5.22 -13.74
N GLU A 314 2.37 5.52 -12.48
CA GLU A 314 1.56 6.43 -11.65
C GLU A 314 1.56 7.86 -12.20
N ILE A 315 2.69 8.37 -12.69
CA ILE A 315 2.77 9.67 -13.36
C ILE A 315 1.91 9.67 -14.63
N GLY A 316 1.97 8.59 -15.42
CA GLY A 316 1.09 8.40 -16.58
C GLY A 316 -0.40 8.41 -16.22
N GLN A 317 -0.78 7.74 -15.13
CA GLN A 317 -2.16 7.73 -14.62
C GLN A 317 -2.62 9.12 -14.18
N LEU A 318 -1.79 9.86 -13.45
CA LEU A 318 -2.09 11.21 -12.96
C LEU A 318 -2.21 12.22 -14.10
N THR A 319 -1.32 12.16 -15.08
CA THR A 319 -1.39 13.02 -16.28
C THR A 319 -2.62 12.70 -17.14
N ALA A 320 -2.98 11.42 -17.30
CA ALA A 320 -4.23 11.04 -17.94
C ALA A 320 -5.48 11.52 -17.17
N GLN A 321 -5.43 11.49 -15.83
CA GLN A 321 -6.49 12.02 -14.97
C GLN A 321 -6.61 13.55 -15.12
N ALA A 322 -5.50 14.26 -15.26
CA ALA A 322 -5.49 15.69 -15.51
C ALA A 322 -6.18 16.01 -16.84
N ILE A 323 -5.86 15.28 -17.91
CA ILE A 323 -6.51 15.42 -19.23
C ILE A 323 -8.02 15.29 -19.14
N ARG A 324 -8.50 14.21 -18.52
CA ARG A 324 -9.95 13.98 -18.35
C ARG A 324 -10.60 15.11 -17.54
N SER A 325 -9.94 15.56 -16.48
CA SER A 325 -10.46 16.65 -15.65
C SER A 325 -10.54 17.97 -16.43
N MET A 326 -9.57 18.28 -17.30
CA MET A 326 -9.68 19.43 -18.21
C MET A 326 -10.85 19.28 -19.18
N GLN A 327 -11.04 18.11 -19.78
CA GLN A 327 -12.16 17.85 -20.70
C GLN A 327 -13.53 18.03 -20.03
N GLU A 328 -13.61 17.75 -18.73
CA GLU A 328 -14.81 17.94 -17.91
C GLU A 328 -14.92 19.35 -17.28
N ALA A 329 -14.06 20.29 -17.69
CA ALA A 329 -13.98 21.65 -17.13
C ALA A 329 -13.70 21.71 -15.62
N ARG A 330 -13.06 20.67 -15.06
CA ARG A 330 -12.58 20.60 -13.67
C ARG A 330 -11.10 20.97 -13.61
N GLU A 331 -10.78 22.23 -13.89
CA GLU A 331 -9.39 22.68 -14.04
C GLU A 331 -8.56 22.64 -12.75
N SER A 332 -9.18 22.89 -11.59
CA SER A 332 -8.52 22.72 -10.28
C SER A 332 -8.07 21.28 -10.04
N ASP A 333 -8.90 20.32 -10.43
CA ASP A 333 -8.59 18.89 -10.27
C ASP A 333 -7.50 18.44 -11.25
N ALA A 334 -7.46 19.07 -12.43
CA ALA A 334 -6.39 18.87 -13.39
C ALA A 334 -5.05 19.37 -12.85
N LEU A 335 -5.01 20.61 -12.33
CA LEU A 335 -3.82 21.19 -11.72
C LEU A 335 -3.34 20.34 -10.55
N ALA A 336 -4.23 19.96 -9.62
CA ALA A 336 -3.89 19.12 -8.48
C ALA A 336 -3.37 17.73 -8.90
N SER A 337 -3.79 17.21 -10.06
CA SER A 337 -3.28 15.93 -10.58
C SER A 337 -1.89 16.09 -11.20
N LEU A 338 -1.61 17.19 -11.89
CA LEU A 338 -0.28 17.51 -12.42
C LEU A 338 0.73 17.77 -11.30
N GLN A 339 0.36 18.57 -10.29
CA GLN A 339 1.22 18.85 -9.13
C GLN A 339 1.56 17.58 -8.34
N ARG A 340 0.62 16.62 -8.21
CA ARG A 340 0.92 15.32 -7.59
C ARG A 340 1.90 14.50 -8.42
N ALA A 341 1.81 14.57 -9.74
CA ALA A 341 2.73 13.87 -10.64
C ALA A 341 4.14 14.47 -10.59
N GLU A 342 4.22 15.80 -10.54
CA GLU A 342 5.47 16.54 -10.35
C GLU A 342 6.10 16.28 -8.98
N ALA A 343 5.31 16.32 -7.90
CA ALA A 343 5.79 15.98 -6.56
C ALA A 343 6.34 14.55 -6.52
N LEU A 344 5.67 13.59 -7.19
CA LEU A 344 6.15 12.22 -7.29
C LEU A 344 7.47 12.15 -8.07
N LEU A 345 7.62 12.88 -9.18
CA LEU A 345 8.88 12.99 -9.91
C LEU A 345 10.00 13.59 -9.05
N GLY A 346 9.69 14.61 -8.25
CA GLY A 346 10.63 15.25 -7.33
C GLY A 346 11.13 14.36 -6.20
N THR A 347 10.42 13.27 -5.86
CA THR A 347 10.90 12.27 -4.89
C THR A 347 11.96 11.33 -5.46
N LEU A 348 12.19 11.36 -6.77
CA LEU A 348 13.10 10.45 -7.46
C LEU A 348 14.50 11.06 -7.56
N ASN A 349 15.49 10.32 -7.07
CA ASN A 349 16.88 10.57 -7.44
C ASN A 349 17.06 10.33 -8.94
N GLU A 350 17.97 11.07 -9.58
CA GLU A 350 18.18 11.01 -11.03
C GLU A 350 18.49 9.59 -11.54
N ASP A 351 19.06 8.75 -10.69
CA ASP A 351 19.45 7.37 -11.01
C ASP A 351 18.29 6.35 -11.03
N VAL A 352 17.08 6.73 -10.58
CA VAL A 352 15.95 5.79 -10.47
C VAL A 352 15.19 5.62 -11.79
N LEU A 353 15.15 6.66 -12.62
CA LEU A 353 14.48 6.62 -13.93
C LEU A 353 15.51 6.57 -15.06
N PRO A 354 15.41 5.61 -15.98
CA PRO A 354 16.20 5.64 -17.21
C PRO A 354 16.00 6.98 -17.96
N PRO A 355 17.03 7.54 -18.62
CA PRO A 355 16.94 8.86 -19.28
C PRO A 355 15.78 8.97 -20.27
N THR A 356 15.54 7.90 -21.03
CA THR A 356 14.44 7.81 -22.00
C THR A 356 13.06 7.91 -21.34
N ARG A 357 12.90 7.30 -20.15
CA ARG A 357 11.67 7.36 -19.36
C ARG A 357 11.47 8.71 -18.70
N ARG A 358 12.55 9.34 -18.21
CA ARG A 358 12.49 10.71 -17.68
C ARG A 358 12.02 11.68 -18.78
N GLN A 359 12.62 11.64 -19.97
CA GLN A 359 12.15 12.45 -21.11
C GLN A 359 10.69 12.19 -21.50
N GLU A 360 10.20 10.95 -21.41
CA GLU A 360 8.79 10.62 -21.64
C GLU A 360 7.88 11.30 -20.61
N VAL A 361 8.26 11.24 -19.32
CA VAL A 361 7.54 11.88 -18.22
C VAL A 361 7.55 13.40 -18.34
N ASP A 362 8.71 14.01 -18.59
CA ASP A 362 8.87 15.46 -18.72
C ASP A 362 8.00 15.99 -19.86
N ARG A 363 7.98 15.30 -21.01
CA ARG A 363 7.09 15.65 -22.13
C ARG A 363 5.61 15.58 -21.77
N ARG A 364 5.19 14.62 -20.94
CA ARG A 364 3.79 14.51 -20.49
C ARG A 364 3.40 15.62 -19.54
N LEU A 365 4.26 15.94 -18.57
CA LEU A 365 4.04 17.01 -17.60
C LEU A 365 4.03 18.37 -18.30
N TRP A 366 5.02 18.63 -19.14
CA TRP A 366 5.06 19.80 -20.01
C TRP A 366 3.76 19.95 -20.80
N TRP A 367 3.33 18.90 -21.51
CA TRP A 367 2.13 18.98 -22.33
C TRP A 367 0.88 19.26 -21.49
N GLY A 368 0.76 18.65 -20.31
CA GLY A 368 -0.37 18.84 -19.41
C GLY A 368 -0.46 20.28 -18.90
N TYR A 369 0.65 20.79 -18.37
CA TYR A 369 0.74 22.17 -17.88
C TYR A 369 0.54 23.19 -19.01
N ASN A 370 1.17 22.98 -20.16
CA ASN A 370 1.04 23.87 -21.31
C ASN A 370 -0.41 23.92 -21.82
N LYS A 371 -1.11 22.77 -21.88
CA LYS A 371 -2.53 22.73 -22.28
C LYS A 371 -3.45 23.44 -21.30
N LEU A 372 -3.20 23.32 -19.99
CA LEU A 372 -3.94 24.07 -18.99
C LEU A 372 -3.71 25.58 -19.16
N GLY A 373 -2.45 25.99 -19.35
CA GLY A 373 -2.08 27.37 -19.62
C GLY A 373 -2.76 27.96 -20.85
N VAL A 374 -2.75 27.24 -21.98
CA VAL A 374 -3.44 27.65 -23.22
C VAL A 374 -4.92 27.93 -22.96
N ARG A 375 -5.62 27.02 -22.28
CA ARG A 375 -7.05 27.17 -22.01
C ARG A 375 -7.35 28.42 -21.18
N ARG A 376 -6.57 28.68 -20.14
CA ARG A 376 -6.71 29.87 -19.29
C ARG A 376 -6.42 31.15 -20.06
N VAL A 377 -5.39 31.16 -20.91
CA VAL A 377 -5.11 32.31 -21.80
C VAL A 377 -6.27 32.56 -22.77
N GLU A 378 -6.84 31.51 -23.35
CA GLU A 378 -8.01 31.62 -24.26
C GLU A 378 -9.27 32.07 -23.53
N ALA A 379 -9.44 31.70 -22.25
CA ALA A 379 -10.54 32.16 -21.40
C ALA A 379 -10.35 33.61 -20.87
N GLY A 380 -9.19 34.23 -21.09
CA GLY A 380 -8.85 35.56 -20.56
C GLY A 380 -8.38 35.54 -19.10
N GLU A 381 -8.19 34.37 -18.50
CA GLU A 381 -7.69 34.14 -17.15
C GLU A 381 -6.15 34.25 -17.12
N HIS A 382 -5.63 35.38 -17.60
CA HIS A 382 -4.21 35.55 -17.89
C HIS A 382 -3.30 35.43 -16.66
N GLU A 383 -3.74 35.89 -15.48
CA GLU A 383 -2.96 35.73 -14.25
C GLU A 383 -2.89 34.27 -13.81
N GLU A 384 -3.99 33.54 -13.91
CA GLU A 384 -4.06 32.12 -13.53
C GLU A 384 -3.34 31.21 -14.53
N ALA A 385 -3.12 31.68 -15.76
CA ALA A 385 -2.33 30.96 -16.75
C ALA A 385 -0.82 30.96 -16.44
N LEU A 386 -0.31 31.92 -15.66
CA LEU A 386 1.13 32.10 -15.46
C LEU A 386 1.77 30.90 -14.74
N GLU A 387 1.19 30.47 -13.61
CA GLU A 387 1.71 29.35 -12.81
C GLU A 387 1.91 28.07 -13.64
N PRO A 388 0.87 27.51 -14.31
CA PRO A 388 1.06 26.30 -15.10
C PRO A 388 2.03 26.51 -16.26
N LEU A 389 2.09 27.68 -16.88
CA LEU A 389 3.03 27.93 -17.97
C LEU A 389 4.48 28.02 -17.50
N PHE A 390 4.76 28.55 -16.29
CA PHE A 390 6.10 28.49 -15.70
C PHE A 390 6.50 27.06 -15.35
N HIS A 391 5.60 26.26 -14.78
CA HIS A 391 5.87 24.83 -14.60
C HIS A 391 6.18 24.12 -15.92
N ALA A 392 5.48 24.46 -17.01
CA ALA A 392 5.81 23.92 -18.33
C ALA A 392 7.22 24.35 -18.79
N LEU A 393 7.65 25.59 -18.50
CA LEU A 393 8.96 26.10 -18.92
C LEU A 393 10.14 25.38 -18.27
N ASP A 394 9.94 24.82 -17.07
CA ASP A 394 10.99 24.11 -16.31
C ASP A 394 11.35 22.73 -16.90
N TYR A 395 10.50 22.15 -17.76
CA TYR A 395 10.78 20.86 -18.38
C TYR A 395 11.60 21.00 -19.67
N ASP A 396 12.65 20.17 -19.80
CA ASP A 396 13.44 20.09 -21.04
C ASP A 396 12.72 19.26 -22.11
N VAL A 397 12.02 19.95 -23.01
CA VAL A 397 11.27 19.36 -24.14
C VAL A 397 11.81 19.78 -25.50
N GLY A 398 13.02 20.33 -25.54
CA GLY A 398 13.65 20.87 -26.76
C GLY A 398 13.25 22.32 -27.09
N PRO A 399 13.99 22.96 -28.00
CA PRO A 399 13.94 24.41 -28.20
C PRO A 399 12.63 24.91 -28.80
N GLU A 400 12.02 24.17 -29.73
CA GLU A 400 10.77 24.58 -30.40
C GLU A 400 9.60 24.64 -29.41
N ARG A 401 9.39 23.58 -28.64
CA ARG A 401 8.34 23.50 -27.61
C ARG A 401 8.56 24.48 -26.46
N ARG A 402 9.83 24.73 -26.12
CA ARG A 402 10.20 25.79 -25.19
C ARG A 402 9.75 27.15 -25.73
N GLN A 403 10.03 27.46 -27.00
CA GLN A 403 9.59 28.71 -27.64
C GLN A 403 8.07 28.85 -27.69
N GLU A 404 7.32 27.77 -27.94
CA GLU A 404 5.85 27.77 -27.86
C GLU A 404 5.36 28.18 -26.46
N THR A 405 5.97 27.63 -25.41
CA THR A 405 5.63 27.94 -24.02
C THR A 405 5.97 29.39 -23.67
N VAL A 406 7.14 29.88 -24.13
CA VAL A 406 7.56 31.28 -23.99
C VAL A 406 6.55 32.23 -24.66
N ALA A 407 6.11 31.94 -25.87
CA ALA A 407 5.14 32.77 -26.57
C ALA A 407 3.79 32.85 -25.82
N LEU A 408 3.35 31.76 -25.22
CA LEU A 408 2.14 31.73 -24.38
C LEU A 408 2.32 32.52 -23.08
N LEU A 409 3.49 32.44 -22.43
CA LEU A 409 3.83 33.24 -21.25
C LEU A 409 3.83 34.74 -21.56
N VAL A 410 4.46 35.14 -22.67
CA VAL A 410 4.46 36.54 -23.11
C VAL A 410 3.04 37.03 -23.33
N ARG A 411 2.21 36.27 -24.07
CA ARG A 411 0.80 36.62 -24.30
C ARG A 411 0.00 36.71 -23.00
N ALA A 412 0.22 35.81 -22.05
CA ALA A 412 -0.42 35.88 -20.74
C ALA A 412 0.01 37.16 -19.99
N LEU A 413 1.30 37.46 -19.94
CA LEU A 413 1.83 38.66 -19.27
C LEU A 413 1.33 39.96 -19.92
N GLU A 414 1.22 40.00 -21.25
CA GLU A 414 0.59 41.12 -21.96
C GLU A 414 -0.87 41.29 -21.52
N GLY A 415 -1.65 40.21 -21.47
CA GLY A 415 -3.03 40.26 -20.98
C GLY A 415 -3.15 40.72 -19.53
N VAL A 416 -2.22 40.30 -18.65
CA VAL A 416 -2.13 40.80 -17.27
C VAL A 416 -1.84 42.30 -17.24
N VAL A 417 -0.88 42.77 -18.04
CA VAL A 417 -0.55 44.20 -18.14
C VAL A 417 -1.75 44.99 -18.64
N ASP A 418 -2.43 44.53 -19.68
CA ASP A 418 -3.56 45.24 -20.26
C ASP A 418 -4.74 45.34 -19.26
N ALA A 419 -5.05 44.25 -18.55
CA ALA A 419 -6.07 44.24 -17.50
C ALA A 419 -5.73 45.18 -16.34
N ARG A 420 -4.48 45.12 -15.83
CA ARG A 420 -4.03 45.96 -14.71
C ARG A 420 -3.88 47.43 -15.10
N SER A 421 -3.51 47.72 -16.35
CA SER A 421 -3.38 49.09 -16.88
C SER A 421 -4.70 49.85 -16.85
N LEU A 422 -5.84 49.16 -16.99
CA LEU A 422 -7.16 49.76 -16.88
C LEU A 422 -7.43 50.19 -15.43
N THR A 423 -7.28 49.27 -14.48
CA THR A 423 -7.46 49.54 -13.04
C THR A 423 -6.52 50.64 -12.53
N ILE A 424 -5.26 50.67 -12.99
CA ILE A 424 -4.29 51.72 -12.63
C ILE A 424 -4.77 53.10 -13.08
N ARG A 425 -5.31 53.20 -14.30
CA ARG A 425 -5.83 54.47 -14.83
C ARG A 425 -7.08 54.92 -14.07
N GLU A 426 -7.98 54.01 -13.74
CA GLU A 426 -9.16 54.31 -12.92
C GLU A 426 -8.78 54.85 -11.54
N LEU A 427 -7.77 54.25 -10.87
CA LEU A 427 -7.25 54.76 -9.59
C LEU A 427 -6.66 56.16 -9.72
N ALA A 428 -5.91 56.42 -10.79
CA ALA A 428 -5.33 57.73 -11.05
C ALA A 428 -6.41 58.80 -11.32
N GLU A 429 -7.42 58.46 -12.12
CA GLU A 429 -8.58 59.34 -12.40
C GLU A 429 -9.41 59.62 -11.15
N ALA A 430 -9.51 58.65 -10.23
CA ALA A 430 -10.13 58.82 -8.92
C ALA A 430 -9.31 59.67 -7.92
N GLY A 431 -8.12 60.13 -8.31
CA GLY A 431 -7.23 60.94 -7.49
C GLY A 431 -6.31 60.15 -6.55
N ASP A 432 -6.34 58.81 -6.59
CA ASP A 432 -5.48 57.94 -5.78
C ASP A 432 -4.19 57.55 -6.55
N GLY A 433 -3.37 58.57 -6.83
CA GLY A 433 -2.13 58.42 -7.58
C GLY A 433 -1.09 57.53 -6.87
N GLU A 434 -1.07 57.54 -5.52
CA GLU A 434 -0.16 56.67 -4.76
C GLU A 434 -0.54 55.20 -4.91
N ALA A 435 -1.82 54.85 -4.82
CA ALA A 435 -2.25 53.47 -5.07
C ALA A 435 -1.99 53.03 -6.52
N ALA A 436 -2.19 53.92 -7.50
CA ALA A 436 -1.86 53.66 -8.90
C ALA A 436 -0.37 53.32 -9.08
N ILE A 437 0.53 54.09 -8.45
CA ILE A 437 1.99 53.84 -8.48
C ILE A 437 2.32 52.48 -7.84
N VAL A 438 1.72 52.14 -6.69
CA VAL A 438 1.93 50.84 -6.04
C VAL A 438 1.51 49.68 -6.95
N GLN A 439 0.43 49.83 -7.72
CA GLN A 439 0.01 48.81 -8.68
C GLN A 439 0.94 48.72 -9.89
N CYS A 440 1.46 49.85 -10.40
CA CYS A 440 2.53 49.84 -11.41
C CYS A 440 3.80 49.14 -10.92
N ASP A 441 4.21 49.39 -9.66
CA ASP A 441 5.38 48.74 -9.05
C ASP A 441 5.20 47.22 -8.96
N LYS A 442 4.01 46.74 -8.57
CA LYS A 442 3.68 45.31 -8.55
C LYS A 442 3.78 44.70 -9.95
N LEU A 443 3.27 45.39 -10.96
CA LEU A 443 3.31 44.93 -12.35
C LEU A 443 4.76 44.84 -12.86
N TRP A 444 5.57 45.85 -12.58
CA TRP A 444 6.99 45.87 -12.91
C TRP A 444 7.76 44.74 -12.22
N SER A 445 7.54 44.56 -10.91
CA SER A 445 8.16 43.47 -10.14
C SER A 445 7.81 42.11 -10.73
N ARG A 446 6.55 41.91 -11.16
CA ARG A 446 6.10 40.66 -11.78
C ARG A 446 6.83 40.38 -13.09
N LEU A 447 7.01 41.39 -13.96
CA LEU A 447 7.78 41.22 -15.21
C LEU A 447 9.25 40.90 -14.92
N ARG A 448 9.85 41.52 -13.89
CA ARG A 448 11.21 41.18 -13.47
C ARG A 448 11.32 39.74 -12.96
N SER A 449 10.40 39.32 -12.09
CA SER A 449 10.38 37.92 -11.64
C SER A 449 10.18 36.95 -12.81
N ALA A 450 9.42 37.34 -13.83
CA ALA A 450 9.27 36.53 -15.04
C ALA A 450 10.60 36.35 -15.80
N THR A 451 11.46 37.37 -15.85
CA THR A 451 12.82 37.24 -16.40
C THR A 451 13.73 36.37 -15.53
N GLU A 452 13.60 36.45 -14.21
CA GLU A 452 14.34 35.61 -13.25
C GLU A 452 13.95 34.13 -13.39
N MET A 453 12.69 33.86 -13.74
CA MET A 453 12.15 32.51 -14.01
C MET A 453 12.43 32.01 -15.44
N GLY A 454 13.33 32.65 -16.20
CA GLY A 454 13.88 32.09 -17.44
C GLY A 454 13.31 32.63 -18.76
N LEU A 455 12.46 33.66 -18.72
CA LEU A 455 12.13 34.46 -19.91
C LEU A 455 13.26 35.43 -20.24
N ARG A 456 13.51 35.68 -21.53
CA ARG A 456 14.51 36.67 -21.91
C ARG A 456 13.90 38.07 -21.80
N GLN A 457 14.74 39.04 -21.46
CA GLN A 457 14.31 40.44 -21.42
C GLN A 457 13.79 40.92 -22.78
N ASP A 458 14.40 40.44 -23.87
CA ASP A 458 13.98 40.73 -25.25
C ASP A 458 12.54 40.27 -25.54
N ASP A 459 12.15 39.11 -25.02
CA ASP A 459 10.79 38.56 -25.19
C ASP A 459 9.73 39.44 -24.52
N LEU A 460 10.11 40.18 -23.47
CA LEU A 460 9.24 41.04 -22.67
C LEU A 460 9.43 42.55 -22.94
N ALA A 461 10.28 42.93 -23.90
CA ALA A 461 10.65 44.33 -24.12
C ALA A 461 9.43 45.24 -24.39
N ALA A 462 8.48 44.77 -25.20
CA ALA A 462 7.24 45.49 -25.48
C ALA A 462 6.39 45.69 -24.21
N THR A 463 6.31 44.66 -23.37
CA THR A 463 5.55 44.63 -22.12
C THR A 463 6.17 45.58 -21.09
N PHE A 464 7.50 45.56 -20.91
CA PHE A 464 8.21 46.54 -20.08
C PHE A 464 7.98 47.98 -20.56
N ALA A 465 8.06 48.23 -21.87
CA ALA A 465 7.83 49.56 -22.44
C ALA A 465 6.38 50.07 -22.24
N ARG A 466 5.38 49.18 -22.16
CA ARG A 466 4.01 49.58 -21.78
C ARG A 466 3.94 50.00 -20.32
N VAL A 467 4.52 49.22 -19.41
CA VAL A 467 4.51 49.56 -17.98
C VAL A 467 5.30 50.84 -17.68
N GLN A 468 6.42 51.07 -18.38
CA GLN A 468 7.18 52.32 -18.28
C GLN A 468 6.35 53.54 -18.67
N ARG A 469 5.57 53.44 -19.77
CA ARG A 469 4.65 54.51 -20.16
C ARG A 469 3.58 54.79 -19.11
N LEU A 470 3.11 53.78 -18.36
CA LEU A 470 2.19 54.01 -17.24
C LEU A 470 2.85 54.85 -16.15
N PHE A 471 4.09 54.53 -15.76
CA PHE A 471 4.85 55.33 -14.80
C PHE A 471 5.02 56.79 -15.24
N GLU A 472 5.33 57.00 -16.52
CA GLU A 472 5.46 58.34 -17.11
C GLU A 472 4.13 59.11 -17.04
N THR A 473 3.00 58.46 -17.36
CA THR A 473 1.66 59.10 -17.26
C THR A 473 1.26 59.46 -15.84
N LEU A 474 1.78 58.76 -14.84
CA LEU A 474 1.56 59.03 -13.42
C LEU A 474 2.54 60.08 -12.85
N GLY A 475 3.44 60.64 -13.66
CA GLY A 475 4.34 61.72 -13.26
C GLY A 475 5.59 61.26 -12.49
N ARG A 476 5.95 59.97 -12.54
CA ARG A 476 7.22 59.46 -12.01
C ARG A 476 7.96 58.61 -13.05
N PRO A 477 8.91 59.17 -13.82
CA PRO A 477 9.78 58.36 -14.65
C PRO A 477 10.66 57.48 -13.74
N ARG A 478 10.70 56.18 -14.01
CA ARG A 478 11.60 55.22 -13.35
C ARG A 478 12.79 54.97 -14.27
N HIS A 479 14.00 55.21 -13.76
CA HIS A 479 15.26 54.95 -14.47
C HIS A 479 15.67 53.48 -14.39
#